data_AF-A0A318HZN9-F1
#
_entry.id   AF-A0A318HZN9-F1
#
_cell.length_a   1.000
_cell.length_b   1.000
_cell.length_c   1.000
_cell.angle_alpha   90.00
_cell.angle_beta   90.00
_cell.angle_gamma   90.00
#
_symmetry.space_group_name_H-M   'P 1'
#
loop_
_entity.id
_entity.type
_entity.pdbx_description
1 polymer ?
#
loop_
_entity_poly.entity_id
_entity_poly.type
_entity_poly.pdbx_seq_one_letter_code
_entity_poly.pdbx_strand_id
1 'polypeptide(L)'
;MSSESLQTLEAQLSALEARIAVRRAAIRNDVVEQIVKLMREYEITAREVEILLSVGQRRRIPPRYWDPDTGATWSGRGKRPRWMQGRDPEDFRLEPDSDSAGGDAEKKEV
;
A
#
# COMPACT_ATOMS: atom_id res chain seq x y z
N MET A 1 -46.91 -1.45 16.93
CA MET A 1 -45.61 -1.24 16.27
C MET A 1 -44.74 -2.42 16.66
N SER A 2 -44.33 -3.25 15.70
CA SER A 2 -43.54 -4.44 15.98
C SER A 2 -42.17 -4.00 16.47
N SER A 3 -41.90 -4.19 17.76
CA SER A 3 -40.57 -3.97 18.34
C SER A 3 -39.67 -5.11 17.88
N GLU A 4 -38.83 -4.87 16.87
CA GLU A 4 -37.82 -5.86 16.49
C GLU A 4 -36.84 -6.10 17.65
N SER A 5 -36.54 -7.37 17.92
CA SER A 5 -35.58 -7.71 18.97
C SER A 5 -34.15 -7.43 18.48
N LEU A 6 -33.23 -7.10 19.40
CA LEU A 6 -31.83 -6.84 19.08
C LEU A 6 -31.19 -8.00 18.30
N GLN A 7 -31.48 -9.24 18.68
CA GLN A 7 -31.02 -10.44 17.98
C GLN A 7 -31.53 -10.50 16.54
N THR A 8 -32.77 -10.06 16.30
CA THR A 8 -33.34 -10.00 14.94
C THR A 8 -32.60 -8.98 14.08
N LEU A 9 -32.26 -7.82 14.63
CA LEU A 9 -31.51 -6.78 13.92
C LEU A 9 -30.07 -7.22 13.60
N GLU A 10 -29.40 -7.92 14.52
CA GLU A 10 -28.07 -8.48 14.29
C GLU A 10 -28.08 -9.58 13.20
N ALA A 11 -29.09 -10.45 13.21
CA ALA A 11 -29.28 -11.45 12.17
C ALA A 11 -29.53 -10.79 10.79
N GLN A 12 -30.32 -9.73 10.74
CA GLN A 12 -30.55 -8.96 9.50
C GLN A 12 -29.25 -8.28 9.02
N LEU A 13 -28.45 -7.71 9.92
CA LEU A 13 -27.17 -7.08 9.58
C LEU A 13 -26.20 -8.09 8.95
N SER A 14 -25.96 -9.22 9.61
CA SER A 14 -25.07 -10.27 9.09
C SER A 14 -25.53 -10.81 7.74
N ALA A 15 -26.84 -10.99 7.54
CA ALA A 15 -27.40 -11.39 6.26
C ALA A 15 -27.19 -10.35 5.16
N LEU A 16 -27.34 -9.05 5.48
CA LEU A 16 -27.04 -7.96 4.56
C LEU A 16 -25.55 -7.88 4.21
N GLU A 17 -24.67 -8.02 5.19
CA GLU A 17 -23.22 -8.03 4.97
C GLU A 17 -22.78 -9.18 4.07
N ALA A 18 -23.30 -10.39 4.30
CA ALA A 18 -23.06 -11.54 3.44
C ALA A 18 -23.53 -11.27 2.00
N ARG A 19 -24.72 -10.69 1.83
CA ARG A 19 -25.26 -10.32 0.51
C ARG A 19 -24.41 -9.25 -0.17
N ILE A 20 -23.93 -8.26 0.57
CA ILE A 20 -23.03 -7.22 0.07
C ILE A 20 -21.71 -7.86 -0.38
N ALA A 21 -21.12 -8.75 0.41
CA ALA A 21 -19.88 -9.43 0.08
C ALA A 21 -20.01 -10.25 -1.21
N VAL A 22 -21.09 -11.04 -1.34
CA VAL A 22 -21.40 -11.80 -2.56
C VAL A 22 -21.55 -10.86 -3.76
N ARG A 23 -22.28 -9.76 -3.62
CA ARG A 23 -22.49 -8.82 -4.74
C ARG A 23 -21.20 -8.11 -5.14
N ARG A 24 -20.35 -7.74 -4.18
CA ARG A 24 -19.03 -7.16 -4.45
C ARG A 24 -18.12 -8.15 -5.17
N ALA A 25 -18.12 -9.41 -4.77
CA ALA A 25 -17.33 -10.45 -5.44
C ALA A 25 -17.79 -10.65 -6.88
N ALA A 26 -19.11 -10.69 -7.13
CA ALA A 26 -19.67 -10.79 -8.48
C ALA A 26 -19.27 -9.59 -9.35
N ILE A 27 -19.47 -8.36 -8.85
CA ILE A 27 -19.08 -7.13 -9.58
C ILE A 27 -17.58 -7.15 -9.90
N ARG A 28 -16.74 -7.53 -8.94
CA ARG A 28 -15.29 -7.62 -9.18
C ARG A 28 -14.97 -8.61 -10.29
N ASN A 29 -15.59 -9.78 -10.28
CA ASN A 29 -15.37 -10.79 -11.31
C ASN A 29 -15.81 -10.29 -12.68
N ASP A 30 -17.00 -9.66 -12.78
CA ASP A 30 -17.51 -9.06 -14.02
C ASP A 30 -16.53 -7.99 -14.57
N VAL A 31 -16.00 -7.14 -13.68
CA VAL A 31 -15.00 -6.12 -14.05
C VAL A 31 -13.69 -6.75 -14.51
N VAL A 32 -13.22 -7.79 -13.83
CA VAL A 32 -12.00 -8.51 -14.23
C VAL A 32 -12.18 -9.16 -15.60
N GLU A 33 -13.33 -9.78 -15.87
CA GLU A 33 -13.66 -10.32 -17.19
C GLU A 33 -13.69 -9.23 -18.26
N GLN A 34 -14.27 -8.07 -17.97
CA GLN A 34 -14.28 -6.93 -18.88
C GLN A 34 -12.86 -6.41 -19.16
N ILE A 35 -12.01 -6.30 -18.14
CA ILE A 35 -10.60 -5.91 -18.31
C ILE A 35 -9.89 -6.92 -19.19
N VAL A 36 -10.02 -8.22 -18.93
CA VAL A 36 -9.38 -9.28 -19.73
C VAL A 36 -9.88 -9.25 -21.17
N LYS A 37 -11.17 -9.02 -21.39
CA LYS A 37 -11.74 -8.85 -22.74
C LYS A 37 -11.08 -7.68 -23.46
N LEU A 38 -11.01 -6.51 -22.83
CA LEU A 38 -10.38 -5.32 -23.42
C LEU A 38 -8.88 -5.56 -23.67
N MET A 39 -8.18 -6.22 -22.74
CA MET A 39 -6.77 -6.56 -22.95
C MET A 39 -6.56 -7.43 -24.19
N ARG A 40 -7.45 -8.40 -24.42
CA ARG A 40 -7.39 -9.26 -25.62
C ARG A 40 -7.76 -8.51 -26.89
N GLU A 41 -8.78 -7.65 -26.84
CA GLU A 41 -9.28 -6.87 -27.98
C GLU A 41 -8.25 -5.87 -28.51
N TYR A 42 -7.47 -5.26 -27.61
CA TYR A 42 -6.45 -4.26 -27.93
C TYR A 42 -5.01 -4.80 -27.84
N GLU A 43 -4.84 -6.13 -27.75
CA GLU A 43 -3.53 -6.79 -27.66
C GLU A 43 -2.64 -6.26 -26.51
N ILE A 44 -3.24 -5.78 -25.43
CA ILE A 44 -2.54 -5.24 -24.26
C ILE A 44 -2.02 -6.41 -23.43
N THR A 45 -0.71 -6.42 -23.19
CA THR A 45 -0.10 -7.45 -22.36
C THR A 45 -0.29 -7.17 -20.87
N ALA A 46 -0.35 -8.21 -20.04
CA ALA A 46 -0.36 -8.06 -18.58
C ALA A 46 0.86 -7.30 -18.06
N ARG A 47 2.00 -7.42 -18.75
CA ARG A 47 3.25 -6.73 -18.42
C ARG A 47 3.14 -5.21 -18.56
N GLU A 48 2.48 -4.72 -19.61
CA GLU A 48 2.27 -3.28 -19.81
C GLU A 48 1.40 -2.69 -18.69
N VAL A 49 0.33 -3.39 -18.32
CA VAL A 49 -0.54 -2.99 -17.21
C VAL A 49 0.22 -3.00 -15.88
N GLU A 50 1.01 -4.04 -15.61
CA GLU A 50 1.86 -4.14 -14.42
C GLU A 50 2.84 -2.95 -14.32
N ILE A 51 3.51 -2.62 -15.43
CA ILE A 51 4.42 -1.47 -15.48
C ILE A 51 3.66 -0.20 -15.12
N LEU A 52 2.53 0.09 -15.77
CA LEU A 52 1.75 1.30 -15.51
C LEU A 52 1.24 1.40 -14.07
N LEU A 53 0.80 0.28 -13.48
CA LEU A 53 0.39 0.23 -12.07
C LEU A 53 1.55 0.51 -11.10
N SER A 54 2.78 0.17 -11.49
CA SER A 54 3.99 0.43 -10.71
C SER A 54 4.50 1.89 -10.84
N VAL A 55 4.12 2.61 -11.91
CA VAL A 55 4.50 4.02 -12.14
C VAL A 55 3.76 4.94 -11.15
N GLY A 56 4.26 5.00 -9.92
CA GLY A 56 3.63 5.74 -8.81
C GLY A 56 4.03 5.18 -7.46
N GLN A 57 4.34 3.89 -7.40
CA GLN A 57 5.00 3.25 -6.26
C GLN A 57 6.52 3.52 -6.24
N ARG A 58 6.94 4.76 -6.54
CA ARG A 58 8.32 5.17 -6.22
C ARG A 58 8.48 4.92 -4.72
N ARG A 59 9.26 3.89 -4.36
CA ARG A 59 9.53 3.48 -2.98
C ARG A 59 9.82 4.74 -2.18
N ARG A 60 8.89 5.14 -1.30
CA ARG A 60 9.13 6.22 -0.35
C ARG A 60 10.32 5.75 0.48
N ILE A 61 11.48 6.36 0.27
CA ILE A 61 12.67 5.98 0.99
C ILE A 61 12.43 6.43 2.43
N PRO A 62 12.47 5.51 3.40
CA PRO A 62 12.29 5.89 4.79
C PRO A 62 13.36 6.94 5.17
N PRO A 63 12.99 7.94 5.98
CA PRO A 63 13.97 8.89 6.48
C PRO A 63 15.03 8.14 7.30
N ARG A 64 16.30 8.43 7.05
CA ARG A 64 17.45 7.84 7.75
C ARG A 64 18.01 8.77 8.82
N TYR A 65 17.70 10.05 8.70
CA TYR A 65 18.16 11.10 9.60
C TYR A 65 17.00 11.99 10.04
N TRP A 66 17.02 12.45 11.28
CA TRP A 66 16.03 13.34 11.89
C TRP A 66 16.71 14.45 12.68
N ASP A 67 16.19 15.67 12.55
CA ASP A 67 16.64 16.85 13.26
C ASP A 67 15.87 17.02 14.58
N PRO A 68 16.52 16.93 15.76
CA PRO A 68 15.86 17.11 17.05
C PRO A 68 15.36 18.54 17.29
N ASP A 69 15.95 19.53 16.63
CA ASP A 69 15.62 20.94 16.86
C ASP A 69 14.41 21.37 16.02
N THR A 70 14.27 20.83 14.80
CA THR A 70 13.24 21.26 13.83
C THR A 70 12.23 20.18 13.44
N GLY A 71 12.50 18.92 13.78
CA GLY A 71 11.70 17.78 13.36
C GLY A 71 11.84 17.40 11.88
N ALA A 72 12.75 18.05 11.14
CA ALA A 72 12.98 17.75 9.73
C ALA A 72 13.61 16.37 9.54
N THR A 73 13.21 15.66 8.47
CA THR A 73 13.77 14.34 8.15
C THR A 73 14.52 14.33 6.83
N TRP A 74 15.51 13.45 6.70
CA TRP A 74 16.27 13.25 5.47
C TRP A 74 16.55 11.78 5.21
N SER A 75 16.26 11.32 4.00
CA SER A 75 16.44 9.92 3.59
C SER A 75 17.90 9.55 3.25
N GLY A 76 18.84 10.50 3.36
CA GLY A 76 20.23 10.30 2.93
C GLY A 76 20.45 10.34 1.42
N ARG A 77 19.40 10.57 0.62
CA ARG A 77 19.51 10.84 -0.82
C ARG A 77 19.34 12.33 -1.12
N GLY A 78 20.15 12.83 -2.06
CA GLY A 78 20.11 14.23 -2.52
C GLY A 78 21.04 15.17 -1.73
N LYS A 79 20.82 16.48 -1.85
CA LYS A 79 21.66 17.49 -1.19
C LYS A 79 21.48 17.40 0.33
N ARG A 80 22.60 17.32 1.06
CA ARG A 80 22.60 17.33 2.53
C ARG A 80 21.91 18.60 3.06
N PRO A 81 20.89 18.48 3.93
CA PRO A 81 20.24 19.58 4.59
C PRO A 81 21.21 20.46 5.40
N ARG A 82 20.84 21.74 5.56
CA ARG A 82 21.66 22.74 6.28
C ARG A 82 21.89 22.37 7.75
N TRP A 83 20.93 21.74 8.41
CA TRP A 83 21.01 21.35 9.82
C TRP A 83 22.07 20.27 10.10
N MET A 84 22.46 19.47 9.09
CA MET A 84 23.59 18.54 9.21
C MET A 84 24.93 19.11 8.73
N GLN A 85 24.99 20.36 8.27
CA GLN A 85 26.22 20.92 7.73
C GLN A 85 27.21 21.22 8.87
N GLY A 86 28.39 20.60 8.85
CA GLY A 86 29.44 20.81 9.85
C GLY A 86 29.28 20.03 11.17
N ARG A 87 28.31 19.12 11.26
CA ARG A 87 28.14 18.18 12.38
C ARG A 87 28.27 16.72 11.93
N ASP A 88 28.49 15.83 12.87
CA ASP A 88 28.55 14.40 12.58
C ASP A 88 27.16 13.90 12.11
N PRO A 89 27.05 13.20 10.97
CA PRO A 89 25.77 12.70 10.51
C PRO A 89 25.14 11.67 11.46
N GLU A 90 25.94 10.93 12.22
CA GLU A 90 25.44 9.85 13.07
C GLU A 90 24.67 10.38 14.29
N ASP A 91 24.92 11.62 14.72
CA ASP A 91 24.16 12.31 15.77
C ASP A 91 22.66 12.48 15.43
N PHE A 92 22.35 12.45 14.13
CA PHE A 92 20.99 12.64 13.61
C PHE A 92 20.38 11.35 13.08
N ARG A 93 21.09 10.22 13.19
CA ARG A 93 20.68 8.98 12.55
C ARG A 93 19.49 8.37 13.30
N LEU A 94 18.42 8.15 12.55
CA LEU A 94 17.34 7.28 13.00
C LEU A 94 17.85 5.84 12.93
N GLU A 95 17.82 5.11 14.05
CA GLU A 95 17.90 3.66 13.98
C GLU A 95 16.68 3.17 13.17
N PRO A 96 16.88 2.24 12.22
CA PRO A 96 15.75 1.71 11.48
C PRO A 96 14.80 1.04 12.47
N ASP A 97 13.56 1.51 12.55
CA ASP A 97 12.48 0.78 13.21
C ASP A 97 12.56 -0.67 12.75
N SER A 98 12.84 -1.57 13.69
CA SER A 98 13.01 -3.00 13.46
C SER A 98 11.76 -3.70 12.91
N ASP A 99 10.66 -2.96 12.71
CA ASP A 99 9.37 -3.47 12.23
C ASP A 99 9.10 -3.21 10.72
N SER A 100 10.00 -2.58 9.96
CA SER A 100 9.82 -2.44 8.50
C SER A 100 10.56 -3.48 7.65
N ALA A 101 11.21 -4.48 8.27
CA ALA A 101 11.85 -5.60 7.56
C ALA A 101 10.80 -6.68 7.19
N GLY A 102 9.85 -6.32 6.33
CA GLY A 102 8.77 -7.20 5.87
C GLY A 102 8.80 -7.42 4.37
N GLY A 103 9.66 -8.34 3.92
CA GLY A 103 9.45 -9.18 2.74
C GLY A 103 9.76 -8.59 1.37
N ASP A 104 11.00 -8.75 0.90
CA ASP A 104 11.27 -9.06 -0.51
C ASP A 104 12.75 -9.43 -0.70
N ALA A 105 13.04 -10.74 -0.85
CA ALA A 105 14.08 -11.33 -1.70
C ALA A 105 14.59 -12.67 -1.15
N GLU A 106 14.13 -13.77 -1.74
CA GLU A 106 15.01 -14.93 -1.99
C GLU A 106 14.46 -15.69 -3.21
N LYS A 107 14.70 -15.14 -4.41
CA LYS A 107 14.96 -15.99 -5.58
C LYS A 107 16.47 -16.06 -5.72
N LYS A 108 17.06 -17.20 -5.42
CA LYS A 108 18.36 -17.60 -5.95
C LYS A 108 18.25 -18.97 -6.58
N GLU A 109 18.26 -18.93 -7.90
CA GLU A 109 18.56 -20.03 -8.80
C GLU A 109 20.05 -19.90 -9.14
N VAL A 110 20.83 -20.95 -8.85
CA VAL A 110 21.92 -21.48 -9.69
C VAL A 110 21.98 -22.98 -9.44
#